data_AF-A0A450V7D2-F1
#
_entry.id   AF-A0A450V7D2-F1
#
_cell.length_a   1.000
_cell.length_b   1.000
_cell.length_c   1.000
_cell.angle_alpha   90.00
_cell.angle_beta   90.00
_cell.angle_gamma   90.00
#
_symmetry.space_group_name_H-M   'P 1'
#
loop_
_entity.id
_entity.type
_entity.pdbx_description
1 polymer ?
#
loop_
_entity_poly.entity_id
_entity_poly.type
_entity_poly.pdbx_seq_one_letter_code
_entity_poly.pdbx_strand_id
1 'polypeptide(L)' 'MGRILHVPVLDHLIITTTQYLGFEAEGLMEELRRSLKWVPPYEIELRIRNEELRIREEAVRVAEEAGKRAARKRE' A
#
# COMPACT_ATOMS: atom_id res chain seq x y z
N MET A 1 12.35 -2.10 1.59
CA MET A 1 13.75 -1.62 1.48
C MET A 1 13.94 -0.88 0.16
N GLY A 2 14.86 0.10 0.07
CA GLY A 2 15.17 0.81 -1.18
C GLY A 2 14.14 1.85 -1.67
N ARG A 3 13.09 2.09 -0.87
CA ARG A 3 11.91 2.91 -1.23
C ARG A 3 12.26 4.36 -1.57
N ILE A 4 13.09 5.01 -0.75
CA ILE A 4 13.41 6.45 -0.89
C ILE A 4 14.13 6.75 -2.21
N LEU A 5 15.05 5.88 -2.61
CA LEU A 5 15.85 6.05 -3.84
C LEU A 5 15.21 5.39 -5.06
N HIS A 6 14.08 4.70 -4.89
CA HIS A 6 13.45 3.88 -5.94
C HIS A 6 14.39 2.82 -6.55
N VAL A 7 15.34 2.32 -5.76
CA VAL A 7 16.27 1.27 -6.17
C VAL A 7 15.93 -0.01 -5.40
N PRO A 8 15.63 -1.14 -6.08
CA PRO A 8 15.29 -2.37 -5.39
C PRO A 8 16.52 -2.94 -4.67
N VAL A 9 16.33 -3.32 -3.40
CA VAL A 9 17.29 -4.17 -2.67
C VAL A 9 16.82 -5.60 -2.87
N LEU A 10 17.62 -6.41 -3.57
CA LEU A 10 17.24 -7.77 -3.95
C LEU A 10 17.37 -8.75 -2.78
N ASP A 11 18.48 -8.69 -2.05
CA ASP A 11 18.71 -9.55 -0.91
C ASP A 11 19.69 -8.89 0.07
N HIS A 12 19.71 -9.41 1.30
CA HIS A 12 20.72 -9.12 2.30
C HIS A 12 21.37 -10.43 2.74
N LEU A 13 22.66 -10.58 2.44
CA LEU A 13 23.43 -11.78 2.75
C LEU A 13 24.30 -11.54 3.99
N ILE A 14 24.13 -12.37 5.01
CA ILE A 14 25.06 -12.48 6.13
C ILE A 14 25.95 -13.70 5.85
N ILE A 15 27.24 -13.48 5.64
CA ILE A 15 28.18 -14.52 5.19
C ILE A 15 29.22 -14.80 6.28
N THR A 16 29.51 -16.07 6.52
CA THR A 16 30.63 -16.54 7.32
C THR A 16 31.59 -17.37 6.45
N THR A 17 32.63 -17.94 7.05
CA THR A 17 33.63 -18.75 6.33
C THR A 17 33.06 -20.03 5.73
N THR A 18 31.95 -20.54 6.24
CA THR A 18 31.39 -21.86 5.86
C THR A 18 29.94 -21.82 5.42
N GLN A 19 29.23 -20.73 5.69
CA GLN A 19 27.78 -20.65 5.48
C GLN A 19 27.37 -19.21 5.17
N TYR A 20 26.13 -19.07 4.68
CA TYR A 20 25.48 -17.77 4.53
C TYR A 20 24.01 -17.87 4.94
N LEU A 21 23.44 -16.74 5.28
CA LEU A 21 22.00 -16.54 5.49
C LEU A 21 21.54 -15.44 4.54
N GLY A 22 20.54 -15.74 3.71
CA GLY A 22 19.93 -14.79 2.79
C GLY A 22 18.54 -14.40 3.27
N PHE A 23 18.28 -13.10 3.37
CA PHE A 23 17.02 -12.59 3.90
C PHE A 23 15.84 -12.89 2.97
N GLU A 24 16.06 -12.95 1.66
CA GLU A 24 15.00 -13.35 0.72
C GLU A 24 14.65 -14.83 0.89
N ALA A 25 15.65 -15.70 1.05
CA ALA A 25 15.46 -17.13 1.26
C ALA A 25 14.73 -17.45 2.58
N GLU A 26 15.00 -16.67 3.63
CA GLU A 26 14.33 -16.78 4.94
C GLU A 26 12.97 -16.05 4.99
N GLY A 27 12.56 -15.36 3.91
CA GLY A 27 11.32 -14.57 3.86
C GLY A 27 11.37 -13.23 4.64
N LEU A 28 12.49 -12.93 5.29
CA LEU A 28 12.72 -11.69 6.05
C LEU A 28 12.61 -10.43 5.18
N MET A 29 12.98 -10.53 3.91
CA MET A 29 12.82 -9.42 2.96
C MET A 29 11.36 -8.97 2.83
N GLU A 30 10.39 -9.89 2.90
CA GLU A 30 8.96 -9.56 2.80
C GLU A 30 8.45 -8.82 4.04
N GLU A 31 8.91 -9.24 5.22
CA GLU A 31 8.63 -8.52 6.47
C GLU A 31 9.17 -7.08 6.41
N LEU A 32 10.40 -6.91 5.93
CA LEU A 32 11.03 -5.60 5.78
C LEU A 32 10.34 -4.73 4.71
N ARG A 33 9.75 -5.33 3.67
CA ARG A 33 8.97 -4.61 2.64
C ARG A 33 7.64 -4.08 3.19
N ARG A 34 7.01 -4.80 4.12
CA ARG A 34 5.74 -4.40 4.78
C ARG A 34 5.90 -3.36 5.88
N SER A 35 7.11 -3.20 6.43
CA SER A 35 7.37 -2.24 7.50
C SER A 35 7.11 -0.79 7.09
N LEU A 36 6.41 -0.04 7.95
CA LEU A 36 6.18 1.40 7.80
C LEU A 36 7.32 2.26 8.37
N LYS A 37 8.31 1.65 9.06
CA LYS A 37 9.37 2.36 9.80
C LYS A 37 10.14 3.37 8.93
N TRP A 38 10.32 3.06 7.65
CA TRP A 38 11.10 3.87 6.71
C TRP A 38 10.25 4.42 5.57
N VAL A 39 8.93 4.48 5.74
CA VAL A 39 8.04 5.12 4.78
C VAL A 39 8.05 6.62 5.07
N PRO A 40 8.40 7.48 4.09
CA PRO A 40 8.35 8.93 4.28
C PRO A 40 6.94 9.42 4.63
N PRO A 41 6.79 10.42 5.52
CA PRO A 41 5.48 10.93 5.93
C PRO A 41 4.59 11.36 4.76
N TYR A 42 5.17 12.02 3.74
CA TYR A 42 4.41 12.47 2.56
C TYR A 42 3.79 11.32 1.76
N GLU A 43 4.40 10.13 1.73
CA GLU A 43 3.80 8.96 1.07
C GLU A 43 2.58 8.47 1.84
N ILE A 44 2.62 8.56 3.18
CA ILE A 44 1.50 8.18 4.05
C ILE A 44 0.34 9.15 3.84
N GLU A 45 0.62 10.46 3.87
CA GLU A 45 -0.38 11.50 3.59
C GLU A 45 -1.02 11.34 2.22
N LEU A 46 -0.22 11.03 1.19
CA LEU A 46 -0.73 10.80 -0.16
C LEU A 46 -1.67 9.59 -0.22
N ARG A 47 -1.34 8.49 0.48
CA ARG A 47 -2.21 7.31 0.56
C ARG A 47 -3.54 7.63 1.22
N ILE A 48 -3.50 8.37 2.33
CA ILE A 48 -4.72 8.79 3.04
C ILE A 48 -5.59 9.65 2.12
N ARG A 49 -5.01 10.66 1.47
CA ARG A 49 -5.74 11.54 0.56
C ARG A 49 -6.36 10.78 -0.62
N ASN A 50 -5.63 9.84 -1.20
CA ASN A 50 -6.16 9.02 -2.30
C ASN A 50 -7.32 8.12 -1.84
N GLU A 51 -7.23 7.58 -0.63
CA GLU A 51 -8.31 6.76 -0.06
C GLU A 51 -9.54 7.61 0.28
N GLU A 52 -9.36 8.81 0.84
CA GLU A 52 -10.45 9.77 1.07
C GLU A 52 -11.18 10.14 -0.23
N LEU A 53 -10.43 10.36 -1.32
CA LEU A 53 -11.01 10.63 -2.63
C LEU A 53 -11.84 9.44 -3.13
N ARG A 54 -11.32 8.22 -3.03
CA ARG A 54 -12.01 6.98 -3.42
C ARG A 54 -13.31 6.79 -2.65
N ILE A 55 -13.28 6.98 -1.33
CA ILE A 55 -14.47 6.90 -0.47
C ILE A 55 -15.51 7.94 -0.88
N ARG A 56 -15.08 9.18 -1.13
CA ARG A 56 -15.98 10.26 -1.56
C ARG A 56 -16.65 9.97 -2.90
N GLU A 57 -15.89 9.49 -3.88
CA GLU A 57 -16.42 9.11 -5.20
C GLU A 57 -17.45 7.99 -5.10
N GLU A 58 -17.17 6.98 -4.27
CA GLU A 58 -18.10 5.89 -3.99
C GLU A 58 -19.39 6.41 -3.33
N ALA A 59 -19.27 7.30 -2.33
CA ALA A 59 -20.43 7.89 -1.67
C ALA A 59 -21.32 8.68 -2.63
N VAL A 60 -20.73 9.46 -3.55
CA VAL A 60 -21.47 10.20 -4.58
C VAL A 60 -22.21 9.23 -5.49
N ARG A 61 -21.53 8.19 -6.00
CA ARG A 61 -22.16 7.18 -6.87
C ARG A 61 -23.35 6.49 -6.18
N VAL A 62 -23.17 6.07 -4.92
CA VAL A 62 -24.24 5.44 -4.13
C VAL A 62 -25.42 6.39 -3.94
N ALA A 63 -25.17 7.67 -3.66
CA ALA A 63 -26.21 8.68 -3.51
C ALA A 63 -26.98 8.91 -4.82
N GLU A 64 -26.29 8.99 -5.95
CA GLU A 64 -26.93 9.13 -7.27
C GLU A 64 -27.81 7.92 -7.62
N GLU A 65 -27.32 6.69 -7.38
CA GLU A 65 -28.10 5.48 -7.59
C GLU A 65 -29.34 5.43 -6.69
N ALA A 66 -29.19 5.80 -5.42
CA ALA A 66 -30.30 5.90 -4.48
C ALA A 66 -31.35 6.93 -4.95
N GLY A 67 -30.90 8.10 -5.41
CA GLY A 67 -31.77 9.13 -5.98
C GLY A 67 -32.54 8.64 -7.21
N LYS A 68 -31.84 7.99 -8.16
CA LYS A 68 -32.47 7.40 -9.35
C LYS A 68 -33.50 6.32 -9.00
N ARG A 69 -33.20 5.46 -8.01
CA ARG A 69 -34.15 4.44 -7.51
C ARG A 69 -35.37 5.07 -6.86
N ALA A 70 -35.20 6.14 -6.10
CA ALA A 70 -36.30 6.84 -5.45
C ALA A 70 -37.21 7.55 -6.47
N ALA A 71 -36.66 8.16 -7.52
CA ALA A 71 -37.43 8.77 -8.61
C ALA A 71 -38.32 7.75 -9.32
N ARG A 72 -37.76 6.59 -9.72
CA ARG A 72 -38.53 5.51 -10.36
C ARG A 72 -39.65 4.91 -9.51
N LYS A 73 -39.58 5.03 -8.18
CA LYS A 73 -40.65 4.56 -7.28
C LYS A 73 -41.79 5.56 -7.10
N ARG A 74 -41.63 6.80 -7.56
CA ARG A 74 -42.60 7.90 -7.40
C ARG A 74 -43.40 8.17 -8.69
N GLU A 75 -43.08 7.47 -9.77
CA GLU A 75 -43.77 7.46 -11.07
C GLU A 75 -44.65 6.20 -11.16
#